data_AF-A0A6G0W969-F1
#
_entry.id   AF-A0A6G0W969-F1
#
_cell.length_a   1.000
_cell.length_b   1.000
_cell.length_c   1.000
_cell.angle_alpha   90.00
_cell.angle_beta   90.00
_cell.angle_gamma   90.00
#
_symmetry.space_group_name_H-M   'P 1'
#
loop_
_entity.id
_entity.type
_entity.pdbx_description
1 polymer ?
#
loop_
_entity_poly.entity_id
_entity_poly.type
_entity_poly.pdbx_seq_one_letter_code
_entity_poly.pdbx_strand_id
1 'polypeptide(L)'
;MVFTHEIVFIVQRECLVKDTQKHVPKGATYVFPSKVFATTLQNGLSALAKEEETSGCNIALNHLENGRIELVLTLTAFGCLEGTYSFDMMPMAIDKMDILEAKIRDLEEPPSGKSPQPSVLSLTTNAVEGPNCFVSWTLQQNGSPKHLELAQDAQSISVLKPGLYYIQFNGYLAHWIDGCGVRMLVDGTASASTPVHHDGYGQKAPIAHTLIATEATVLKFQVYGSYNLNSGAVLRIARLQEF
;
A
#
# COMPACT_ATOMS: atom_id res chain seq x y z
N MET A 1 8.28 -17.85 31.05
CA MET A 1 8.51 -18.23 29.64
C MET A 1 8.13 -17.01 28.81
N VAL A 2 9.12 -16.22 28.40
CA VAL A 2 8.91 -14.98 27.66
C VAL A 2 8.84 -15.35 26.19
N PHE A 3 7.67 -15.20 25.57
CA PHE A 3 7.52 -15.35 24.13
C PHE A 3 7.81 -14.00 23.49
N THR A 4 9.06 -13.79 23.07
CA THR A 4 9.41 -12.75 22.11
C THR A 4 8.83 -13.14 20.76
N HIS A 5 7.72 -12.51 20.36
CA HIS A 5 7.27 -12.54 18.97
C HIS A 5 8.14 -11.56 18.18
N GLU A 6 9.11 -12.10 17.44
CA GLU A 6 9.80 -11.36 16.39
C GLU A 6 8.80 -11.07 15.27
N ILE A 7 8.37 -9.81 15.19
CA ILE A 7 7.64 -9.30 14.04
C ILE A 7 8.68 -9.19 12.92
N VAL A 8 8.70 -10.18 12.03
CA VAL A 8 9.51 -10.11 10.80
C VAL A 8 8.86 -9.06 9.89
N PHE A 9 9.43 -7.86 9.87
CA PHE A 9 9.10 -6.85 8.87
C PHE A 9 9.70 -7.28 7.54
N ILE A 10 8.87 -7.77 6.62
CA ILE A 10 9.27 -7.96 5.22
C ILE A 10 9.39 -6.56 4.60
N VAL A 11 10.62 -6.02 4.54
CA VAL A 11 10.90 -4.73 3.91
C VAL A 11 11.08 -4.97 2.40
N GLN A 12 10.06 -4.66 1.61
CA GLN A 12 10.14 -4.57 0.15
C GLN A 12 11.13 -3.46 -0.24
N ARG A 13 11.96 -3.71 -1.25
CA ARG A 13 13.03 -2.80 -1.70
C ARG A 13 12.95 -2.56 -3.19
N GLU A 14 13.33 -1.37 -3.62
CA GLU A 14 13.32 -0.98 -5.03
C GLU A 14 14.68 -0.46 -5.50
N CYS A 15 14.89 -0.57 -6.81
CA CYS A 15 15.95 0.11 -7.52
C CYS A 15 15.38 0.65 -8.84
N LEU A 16 15.41 1.97 -9.02
CA LEU A 16 14.94 2.62 -10.23
C LEU A 16 16.07 2.72 -11.26
N VAL A 17 16.10 1.79 -12.20
CA VAL A 17 17.09 1.76 -13.29
C VAL A 17 16.62 2.63 -14.47
N LYS A 18 17.03 3.91 -14.49
CA LYS A 18 16.72 4.83 -15.60
C LYS A 18 17.66 4.69 -16.80
N ASP A 19 18.87 4.22 -16.54
CA ASP A 19 19.93 4.10 -17.54
C ASP A 19 20.86 2.95 -17.15
N THR A 20 20.84 1.88 -17.94
CA THR A 20 21.64 0.67 -17.69
C THR A 20 23.14 0.95 -17.79
N GLN A 21 23.57 2.03 -18.48
CA GLN A 21 24.97 2.41 -18.60
C GLN A 21 25.58 2.82 -17.25
N LYS A 22 24.77 3.33 -16.32
CA LYS A 22 25.24 3.77 -14.99
C LYS A 22 25.57 2.61 -14.04
N HIS A 23 25.16 1.41 -14.40
CA HIS A 23 25.37 0.19 -13.62
C HIS A 23 26.42 -0.73 -14.23
N VAL A 24 27.10 -0.28 -15.28
CA VAL A 24 28.13 -1.04 -15.99
C VAL A 24 29.40 -1.12 -15.15
N PRO A 25 30.05 -2.29 -15.05
CA PRO A 25 31.32 -2.42 -14.35
C PRO A 25 32.38 -1.49 -14.95
N LYS A 26 33.18 -0.86 -14.09
CA LYS A 26 34.25 0.06 -14.51
C LYS A 26 35.21 -0.68 -15.46
N GLY A 27 35.28 -0.22 -16.71
CA GLY A 27 36.16 -0.80 -17.74
C GLY A 27 35.48 -1.75 -18.73
N ALA A 28 34.16 -1.96 -18.65
CA ALA A 28 33.48 -2.76 -19.67
C ALA A 28 33.47 -2.06 -21.04
N THR A 29 33.85 -2.79 -22.08
CA THR A 29 33.88 -2.31 -23.48
C THR A 29 32.56 -2.53 -24.22
N TYR A 30 31.61 -3.21 -23.58
CA TYR A 30 30.33 -3.59 -24.16
C TYR A 30 29.23 -3.49 -23.10
N VAL A 31 28.11 -2.88 -23.49
CA VAL A 31 26.91 -2.77 -22.64
C VAL A 31 25.79 -3.52 -23.34
N PHE A 32 25.17 -4.46 -22.63
CA PHE A 32 24.01 -5.17 -23.19
C PHE A 32 22.87 -4.20 -23.52
N PRO A 33 22.16 -4.39 -24.65
CA PRO A 33 20.98 -3.58 -24.97
C PRO A 33 19.94 -3.64 -23.84
N SER A 34 19.27 -2.52 -23.55
CA SER A 34 18.33 -2.40 -22.41
C SER A 34 17.24 -3.48 -22.41
N LYS A 35 16.78 -3.91 -23.60
CA LYS A 35 15.79 -4.99 -23.73
C LYS A 35 16.35 -6.34 -23.29
N VAL A 36 17.57 -6.67 -23.70
CA VAL A 36 18.25 -7.92 -23.30
C VAL A 36 18.49 -7.92 -21.80
N PHE A 37 18.97 -6.79 -21.28
CA PHE A 37 19.16 -6.60 -19.85
C PHE A 37 17.87 -6.77 -19.05
N ALA A 38 16.77 -6.09 -19.44
CA ALA A 38 15.50 -6.15 -18.72
C ALA A 38 14.86 -7.55 -18.76
N THR A 39 14.87 -8.21 -19.91
CA THR A 39 14.33 -9.57 -20.05
C THR A 39 15.12 -10.58 -19.22
N THR A 40 16.44 -10.50 -19.22
CA THR A 40 17.26 -11.43 -18.44
C THR A 40 17.13 -11.20 -16.94
N LEU A 41 17.03 -9.94 -16.50
CA LEU A 41 16.74 -9.60 -15.11
C LEU A 41 15.37 -10.16 -14.67
N GLN A 42 14.34 -9.98 -15.48
CA GLN A 42 12.99 -10.50 -15.21
C GLN A 42 12.99 -12.03 -15.10
N ASN A 43 13.66 -12.72 -16.01
CA ASN A 43 13.77 -14.18 -16.00
C ASN A 43 14.54 -14.68 -14.78
N GLY A 44 15.68 -14.05 -14.45
CA GLY A 44 16.47 -14.42 -13.27
C GLY A 44 15.70 -14.19 -11.96
N LEU A 45 14.96 -13.09 -11.83
CA LEU A 45 14.15 -12.83 -10.64
C LEU A 45 13.00 -13.83 -10.50
N SER A 46 12.39 -14.22 -11.62
CA SER A 46 11.33 -15.22 -11.66
C SER A 46 11.83 -16.61 -11.26
N ALA A 47 13.06 -16.96 -11.62
CA ALA A 47 13.68 -18.22 -11.26
C ALA A 47 14.16 -18.23 -9.81
N LEU A 48 14.72 -17.12 -9.31
CA LEU A 48 15.07 -16.95 -7.90
C LEU A 48 13.85 -17.14 -6.99
N ALA A 49 12.68 -16.63 -7.39
CA ALA A 49 11.44 -16.81 -6.65
C ALA A 49 10.93 -18.28 -6.61
N LYS A 50 11.40 -19.12 -7.53
CA LYS A 50 11.00 -20.54 -7.66
C LYS A 50 12.11 -21.51 -7.24
N GLU A 51 13.26 -21.01 -6.80
CA GLU A 51 14.48 -21.80 -6.55
C GLU A 51 14.93 -22.60 -7.78
N GLU A 52 14.72 -22.07 -8.98
CA GLU A 52 15.11 -22.70 -10.25
C GLU A 52 16.46 -22.15 -10.75
N GLU A 53 17.30 -23.01 -11.32
CA GLU A 53 18.55 -22.57 -11.97
C GLU A 53 18.27 -21.91 -13.33
N THR A 54 18.86 -20.75 -13.58
CA THR A 54 18.82 -20.09 -14.89
C THR A 54 20.13 -20.26 -15.65
N SER A 55 20.04 -20.84 -16.85
CA SER A 55 21.18 -20.90 -17.78
C SER A 55 21.52 -19.49 -18.30
N GLY A 56 22.75 -19.02 -18.07
CA GLY A 56 23.27 -17.75 -18.58
C GLY A 56 22.98 -16.50 -17.74
N CYS A 57 22.34 -16.65 -16.58
CA CYS A 57 22.01 -15.55 -15.67
C CYS A 57 22.14 -16.03 -14.22
N ASN A 58 22.87 -15.27 -13.39
CA ASN A 58 22.91 -15.49 -11.95
C ASN A 58 22.49 -14.20 -11.24
N ILE A 59 21.58 -14.31 -10.27
CA ILE A 59 21.13 -13.21 -9.43
C ILE A 59 21.47 -13.54 -7.98
N ALA A 60 22.22 -12.64 -7.35
CA ALA A 60 22.54 -12.71 -5.93
C ALA A 60 22.00 -11.47 -5.20
N LEU A 61 21.57 -11.69 -3.96
CA LEU A 61 21.26 -10.62 -3.01
C LEU A 61 22.36 -10.58 -1.97
N ASN A 62 23.15 -9.51 -1.99
CA ASN A 62 24.21 -9.29 -1.03
C ASN A 62 23.73 -8.37 0.09
N HIS A 63 23.97 -8.77 1.34
CA HIS A 63 23.72 -7.94 2.51
C HIS A 63 24.97 -7.11 2.81
N LEU A 64 24.87 -5.80 2.61
CA LEU A 64 25.95 -4.84 2.89
C LEU A 64 25.82 -4.31 4.32
N GLU A 65 26.90 -3.67 4.80
CA GLU A 65 26.91 -2.97 6.09
C GLU A 65 25.79 -1.91 6.17
N ASN A 66 25.26 -1.70 7.38
CA ASN A 66 24.13 -0.81 7.70
C ASN A 66 22.76 -1.27 7.17
N GLY A 67 22.56 -2.57 6.97
CA GLY A 67 21.28 -3.12 6.52
C GLY A 67 20.92 -2.74 5.08
N ARG A 68 21.91 -2.30 4.30
CA ARG A 68 21.75 -2.09 2.85
C ARG A 68 21.76 -3.44 2.14
N ILE A 69 21.01 -3.54 1.06
CA ILE A 69 20.99 -4.74 0.21
C ILE A 69 21.43 -4.30 -1.17
N GLU A 70 22.28 -5.11 -1.79
CA GLU A 70 22.70 -4.94 -3.17
C GLU A 70 22.21 -6.15 -3.96
N LEU A 71 21.51 -5.89 -5.07
CA LEU A 71 21.20 -6.91 -6.06
C LEU A 71 22.36 -6.96 -7.05
N VAL A 72 22.94 -8.15 -7.23
CA VAL A 72 24.02 -8.38 -8.19
C VAL A 72 23.51 -9.30 -9.29
N LEU A 73 23.51 -8.79 -10.52
CA LEU A 73 23.16 -9.54 -11.72
C LEU A 73 24.44 -9.88 -12.48
N THR A 74 24.71 -11.17 -12.64
CA THR A 74 25.80 -11.67 -13.47
C THR A 74 25.22 -12.28 -14.75
N LEU A 75 25.53 -11.65 -15.88
CA LEU A 75 25.12 -12.10 -17.20
C LEU A 75 26.28 -12.83 -17.88
N THR A 76 26.03 -14.05 -18.36
CA THR A 76 26.99 -14.79 -19.18
C THR A 76 26.39 -15.00 -20.57
N ALA A 77 27.00 -14.41 -21.60
CA ALA A 77 26.60 -14.56 -22.98
C ALA A 77 27.72 -15.19 -23.82
N PHE A 78 27.33 -15.99 -24.82
CA PHE A 78 28.26 -16.58 -25.80
C PHE A 78 29.44 -17.39 -25.20
N GLY A 79 29.30 -17.89 -23.97
CA GLY A 79 30.29 -18.76 -23.31
C GLY A 79 31.58 -18.06 -22.82
N CYS A 80 31.78 -16.77 -23.12
CA CYS A 80 32.99 -16.04 -22.70
C CYS A 80 32.76 -14.56 -22.37
N LEU A 81 31.56 -14.01 -22.58
CA LEU A 81 31.24 -12.62 -22.22
C LEU A 81 30.49 -12.60 -20.89
N GLU A 82 31.16 -12.10 -19.86
CA GLU A 82 30.59 -11.94 -18.54
C GLU A 82 30.44 -10.46 -18.18
N GLY A 83 29.26 -10.07 -17.71
CA GLY A 83 28.99 -8.73 -17.22
C GLY A 83 28.30 -8.80 -15.87
N THR A 84 28.92 -8.20 -14.85
CA THR A 84 28.35 -8.10 -13.49
C THR A 84 27.82 -6.69 -13.26
N TYR A 85 26.55 -6.59 -12.91
CA TYR A 85 25.85 -5.35 -12.65
C TYR A 85 25.41 -5.31 -11.19
N SER A 86 25.69 -4.20 -10.52
CA SER A 86 25.33 -3.96 -9.12
C SER A 86 24.22 -2.92 -9.02
N PHE A 87 23.23 -3.21 -8.17
CA PHE A 87 22.10 -2.33 -7.89
C PHE A 87 21.96 -2.15 -6.38
N ASP A 88 22.27 -0.95 -5.90
CA ASP A 88 21.95 -0.57 -4.53
C ASP A 88 20.42 -0.53 -4.37
N MET A 89 19.90 -1.41 -3.52
CA MET A 89 18.47 -1.53 -3.23
C MET A 89 18.11 -0.58 -2.10
N MET A 90 17.33 0.44 -2.41
CA MET A 90 16.79 1.34 -1.40
C MET A 90 15.56 0.70 -0.76
N PRO A 91 15.36 0.88 0.57
CA PRO A 91 14.08 0.58 1.17
C PRO A 91 13.00 1.28 0.36
N MET A 92 12.09 0.52 -0.21
CA MET A 92 10.92 1.12 -0.83
C MET A 92 10.20 1.82 0.32
N ALA A 93 9.84 3.09 0.14
CA ALA A 93 8.83 3.69 1.00
C ALA A 93 7.53 2.95 0.63
N ILE A 94 7.34 1.77 1.22
CA ILE A 94 6.14 1.01 1.02
C ILE A 94 5.06 1.87 1.63
N ASP A 95 4.29 2.53 0.78
CA ASP A 95 3.14 3.24 1.25
C ASP A 95 2.31 2.18 1.97
N LYS A 96 1.98 2.41 3.24
CA LYS A 96 1.34 1.40 4.10
C LYS A 96 0.02 0.89 3.49
N MET A 97 -0.48 1.59 2.49
CA MET A 97 -1.56 1.19 1.59
C MET A 97 -1.27 -0.02 0.72
N ASP A 98 -0.11 -0.18 0.08
CA ASP A 98 0.09 -1.25 -0.92
C ASP A 98 0.19 -2.65 -0.29
N ILE A 99 0.83 -2.76 0.88
CA ILE A 99 0.86 -4.03 1.65
C ILE A 99 -0.53 -4.39 2.16
N LEU A 100 -1.31 -3.38 2.60
CA LEU A 100 -2.65 -3.65 3.11
C LEU A 100 -3.69 -3.82 2.01
N GLU A 101 -3.52 -3.21 0.84
CA GLU A 101 -4.34 -3.50 -0.34
C GLU A 101 -4.07 -4.92 -0.85
N ALA A 102 -2.82 -5.37 -0.84
CA ALA A 102 -2.48 -6.77 -1.13
C ALA A 102 -3.11 -7.71 -0.10
N LYS A 103 -2.97 -7.43 1.22
CA LYS A 103 -3.61 -8.23 2.27
C LYS A 103 -5.14 -8.21 2.21
N ILE A 104 -5.76 -7.07 1.91
CA ILE A 104 -7.23 -6.96 1.75
C ILE A 104 -7.68 -7.73 0.51
N ARG A 105 -6.92 -7.67 -0.59
CA ARG A 105 -7.20 -8.44 -1.81
C ARG A 105 -7.04 -9.95 -1.60
N ASP A 106 -5.98 -10.37 -0.91
CA ASP A 106 -5.76 -11.77 -0.52
C ASP A 106 -6.82 -12.26 0.50
N LEU A 107 -7.49 -11.33 1.21
CA LEU A 107 -8.65 -11.61 2.08
C LEU A 107 -9.99 -11.59 1.34
N GLU A 108 -10.06 -10.95 0.16
CA GLU A 108 -11.21 -10.93 -0.75
C GLU A 108 -11.22 -12.12 -1.71
N GLU A 109 -10.05 -12.70 -2.03
CA GLU A 109 -9.93 -13.91 -2.84
C GLU A 109 -10.18 -15.16 -1.97
N PRO A 110 -11.12 -16.05 -2.30
CA PRO A 110 -11.49 -17.16 -1.41
C PRO A 110 -10.44 -18.28 -1.43
N PRO A 111 -9.68 -18.55 -0.34
CA PRO A 111 -9.04 -19.84 -0.20
C PRO A 111 -10.12 -20.88 0.10
N SER A 112 -10.02 -22.02 -0.57
CA SER A 112 -10.77 -23.24 -0.27
C SER A 112 -10.38 -23.77 1.11
N GLY A 113 -10.88 -23.14 2.17
CA GLY A 113 -10.59 -23.51 3.55
C GLY A 113 -11.22 -22.52 4.50
N LYS A 114 -12.08 -22.99 5.40
CA LYS A 114 -12.87 -22.22 6.36
C LYS A 114 -12.00 -21.37 7.31
N SER A 115 -11.53 -20.22 6.84
CA SER A 115 -11.06 -19.11 7.66
C SER A 115 -12.24 -18.17 7.91
N PRO A 116 -12.47 -17.66 9.14
CA PRO A 116 -13.49 -16.65 9.38
C PRO A 116 -13.15 -15.39 8.58
N GLN A 117 -13.91 -15.17 7.50
CA GLN A 117 -13.78 -13.99 6.66
C GLN A 117 -13.95 -12.73 7.53
N PRO A 118 -12.97 -11.81 7.58
CA PRO A 118 -13.13 -10.57 8.32
C PRO A 118 -14.29 -9.80 7.71
N SER A 119 -15.29 -9.46 8.52
CA SER A 119 -16.44 -8.71 8.04
C SER A 119 -16.03 -7.24 7.85
N VAL A 120 -15.98 -6.79 6.60
CA VAL A 120 -15.55 -5.44 6.23
C VAL A 120 -16.79 -4.57 6.02
N LEU A 121 -16.82 -3.39 6.64
CA LEU A 121 -17.78 -2.34 6.28
C LEU A 121 -17.26 -1.62 5.03
N SER A 122 -18.02 -1.63 3.94
CA SER A 122 -17.70 -0.89 2.71
C SER A 122 -18.77 0.16 2.43
N LEU A 123 -18.35 1.42 2.37
CA LEU A 123 -19.20 2.58 2.14
C LEU A 123 -18.73 3.34 0.89
N THR A 124 -19.66 4.00 0.21
CA THR A 124 -19.38 4.89 -0.92
C THR A 124 -20.12 6.21 -0.78
N THR A 125 -19.56 7.27 -1.36
CA THR A 125 -20.28 8.52 -1.56
C THR A 125 -21.08 8.47 -2.87
N ASN A 126 -22.31 8.96 -2.84
CA ASN A 126 -23.15 9.09 -4.05
C ASN A 126 -23.23 10.54 -4.56
N ALA A 127 -22.86 11.50 -3.72
CA ALA A 127 -22.89 12.91 -4.02
C ALA A 127 -21.48 13.52 -3.95
N VAL A 128 -21.35 14.70 -4.55
CA VAL A 128 -20.18 15.56 -4.40
C VAL A 128 -20.29 16.26 -3.04
N GLU A 129 -19.22 16.20 -2.24
CA GLU A 129 -19.19 16.79 -0.90
C GLU A 129 -18.40 18.09 -0.92
N GLY A 130 -18.99 19.15 -0.36
CA GLY A 130 -18.40 20.49 -0.34
C GLY A 130 -17.26 20.64 0.68
N PRO A 131 -16.48 21.74 0.60
CA PRO A 131 -15.47 22.05 1.59
C PRO A 131 -16.10 22.24 2.98
N ASN A 132 -15.41 21.74 4.00
CA ASN A 132 -15.83 21.74 5.41
C ASN A 132 -17.08 20.90 5.72
N CYS A 133 -17.66 20.20 4.75
CA CYS A 133 -18.76 19.26 4.96
C CYS A 133 -18.26 17.91 5.46
N PHE A 134 -19.10 17.25 6.26
CA PHE A 134 -18.92 15.83 6.56
C PHE A 134 -19.34 14.98 5.37
N VAL A 135 -18.56 13.94 5.10
CA VAL A 135 -18.80 13.02 4.00
C VAL A 135 -20.02 12.15 4.29
N SER A 136 -20.97 12.11 3.37
CA SER A 136 -22.18 11.29 3.45
C SER A 136 -21.98 9.95 2.75
N TRP A 137 -22.37 8.88 3.42
CA TRP A 137 -22.07 7.51 3.06
C TRP A 137 -23.30 6.73 2.64
N THR A 138 -23.09 5.75 1.77
CA THR A 138 -24.07 4.73 1.43
C THR A 138 -23.39 3.37 1.46
N LEU A 139 -24.07 2.39 2.04
CA LEU A 139 -23.56 1.02 2.18
C LEU A 139 -23.44 0.36 0.79
N GLN A 140 -22.27 -0.19 0.46
CA GLN A 140 -22.03 -0.86 -0.83
C GLN A 140 -22.46 -2.34 -0.87
N GLN A 141 -22.66 -3.00 0.29
CA GLN A 141 -23.08 -4.42 0.38
C GLN A 141 -24.29 -4.61 1.30
N ASN A 142 -25.00 -5.73 1.14
CA ASN A 142 -26.11 -6.10 2.03
C ASN A 142 -25.59 -6.56 3.39
N GLY A 143 -25.57 -5.64 4.36
CA GLY A 143 -25.35 -5.92 5.77
C GLY A 143 -24.17 -5.15 6.35
N SER A 144 -24.43 -4.31 7.35
CA SER A 144 -23.37 -3.79 8.21
C SER A 144 -22.77 -4.94 9.02
N PRO A 145 -21.45 -4.97 9.22
CA PRO A 145 -20.86 -5.95 10.10
C PRO A 145 -21.37 -5.72 11.53
N LYS A 146 -21.56 -6.77 12.32
CA LYS A 146 -22.13 -6.68 13.70
C LYS A 146 -21.32 -5.83 14.69
N HIS A 147 -20.19 -5.29 14.26
CA HIS A 147 -19.24 -4.54 15.07
C HIS A 147 -19.09 -3.07 14.61
N LEU A 148 -19.77 -2.65 13.55
CA LEU A 148 -19.86 -1.27 13.08
C LEU A 148 -21.27 -0.95 12.59
N GLU A 149 -21.70 0.30 12.77
CA GLU A 149 -22.98 0.77 12.26
C GLU A 149 -22.81 2.14 11.60
N LEU A 150 -23.39 2.30 10.41
CA LEU A 150 -23.60 3.62 9.81
C LEU A 150 -24.86 4.23 10.42
N ALA A 151 -24.72 5.38 11.08
CA ALA A 151 -25.84 6.05 11.73
C ALA A 151 -26.85 6.61 10.72
N GLN A 152 -28.04 6.98 11.21
CA GLN A 152 -29.12 7.54 10.39
C GLN A 152 -28.76 8.85 9.69
N ASP A 153 -27.79 9.61 10.21
CA ASP A 153 -27.27 10.83 9.58
C ASP A 153 -26.42 10.55 8.33
N ALA A 154 -26.14 9.27 8.04
CA ALA A 154 -25.28 8.79 6.98
C ALA A 154 -23.84 9.35 7.02
N GLN A 155 -23.42 9.96 8.13
CA GLN A 155 -22.11 10.62 8.27
C GLN A 155 -21.29 10.04 9.43
N SER A 156 -21.98 9.55 10.47
CA SER A 156 -21.36 8.95 11.65
C SER A 156 -21.25 7.44 11.50
N ILE A 157 -20.08 6.89 11.83
CA ILE A 157 -19.86 5.45 11.90
C ILE A 157 -19.54 5.09 13.35
N SER A 158 -20.43 4.34 13.99
CA SER A 158 -20.30 3.93 15.38
C SER A 158 -19.64 2.57 15.48
N VAL A 159 -18.67 2.45 16.38
CA VAL A 159 -18.06 1.17 16.74
C VAL A 159 -18.94 0.47 17.77
N LEU A 160 -19.39 -0.75 17.46
CA LEU A 160 -20.28 -1.52 18.35
C LEU A 160 -19.54 -2.56 19.21
N LYS A 161 -18.26 -2.83 18.93
CA LYS A 161 -17.42 -3.76 19.68
C LYS A 161 -16.01 -3.21 19.81
N PRO A 162 -15.33 -3.33 20.96
CA PRO A 162 -13.97 -2.84 21.12
C PRO A 162 -12.99 -3.66 20.27
N GLY A 163 -11.90 -3.07 19.78
CA GLY A 163 -10.94 -3.82 18.99
C GLY A 163 -9.88 -2.97 18.30
N LEU A 164 -9.01 -3.65 17.56
CA LEU A 164 -8.09 -3.03 16.61
C LEU A 164 -8.78 -2.95 15.24
N TYR A 165 -8.89 -1.75 14.70
CA TYR A 165 -9.55 -1.46 13.44
C TYR A 165 -8.55 -0.94 12.42
N TYR A 166 -8.68 -1.41 11.18
CA TYR A 166 -8.05 -0.80 10.03
C TYR A 166 -9.07 -0.04 9.20
N ILE A 167 -8.70 1.17 8.81
CA ILE A 167 -9.55 2.14 8.13
C ILE A 167 -8.82 2.60 6.87
N GLN A 168 -9.49 2.46 5.72
CA GLN A 168 -8.99 2.89 4.43
C GLN A 168 -10.02 3.78 3.74
N PHE A 169 -9.63 5.00 3.40
CA PHE A 169 -10.41 5.92 2.58
C PHE A 169 -9.68 6.18 1.26
N ASN A 170 -10.43 6.16 0.17
CA ASN A 170 -9.95 6.49 -1.16
C ASN A 170 -10.96 7.39 -1.86
N GLY A 171 -10.57 8.60 -2.20
CA GLY A 171 -11.42 9.54 -2.94
C GLY A 171 -10.63 10.44 -3.87
N TYR A 172 -11.35 11.27 -4.63
CA TYR A 172 -10.75 12.26 -5.52
C TYR A 172 -11.31 13.64 -5.20
N LEU A 173 -10.45 14.63 -5.02
CA LEU A 173 -10.86 16.04 -4.94
C LEU A 173 -11.02 16.62 -6.35
N ALA A 174 -11.93 17.57 -6.53
CA ALA A 174 -12.15 18.22 -7.83
C ALA A 174 -10.87 18.91 -8.38
N HIS A 175 -10.06 19.44 -7.48
CA HIS A 175 -8.71 19.95 -7.74
C HIS A 175 -7.85 19.76 -6.50
N TRP A 176 -6.54 19.85 -6.69
CA TRP A 176 -5.57 19.75 -5.61
C TRP A 176 -4.79 21.06 -5.45
N ILE A 177 -4.81 21.61 -4.25
CA ILE A 177 -3.91 22.67 -3.78
C ILE A 177 -3.46 22.28 -2.37
N ASP A 178 -2.23 22.63 -2.02
CA ASP A 178 -1.69 22.48 -0.67
C ASP A 178 -2.69 22.99 0.38
N GLY A 179 -2.99 22.15 1.37
CA GLY A 179 -3.96 22.46 2.43
C GLY A 179 -5.41 22.08 2.11
N CYS A 180 -5.68 21.40 0.99
CA CYS A 180 -6.96 20.72 0.75
C CYS A 180 -6.83 19.22 1.07
N GLY A 181 -7.94 18.57 1.44
CA GLY A 181 -7.90 17.18 1.80
C GLY A 181 -9.16 16.63 2.44
N VAL A 182 -9.03 15.41 2.95
CA VAL A 182 -10.03 14.78 3.83
C VAL A 182 -9.35 14.46 5.14
N ARG A 183 -10.04 14.70 6.25
CA ARG A 183 -9.58 14.29 7.58
C ARG A 183 -10.57 13.32 8.21
N MET A 184 -10.02 12.32 8.89
CA MET A 184 -10.77 11.41 9.75
C MET A 184 -10.79 11.99 11.16
N LEU A 185 -12.00 12.10 11.72
CA LEU A 185 -12.24 12.49 13.09
C LEU A 185 -12.64 11.25 13.89
N VAL A 186 -12.01 11.08 15.05
CA VAL A 186 -12.35 10.08 16.06
C VAL A 186 -12.86 10.87 17.27
N ASP A 187 -14.12 10.63 17.63
CA ASP A 187 -14.79 11.33 18.75
C ASP A 187 -14.68 12.87 18.64
N GLY A 188 -14.80 13.37 17.41
CA GLY A 188 -14.70 14.80 17.08
C GLY A 188 -13.28 15.36 16.99
N THR A 189 -12.24 14.55 17.26
CA THR A 189 -10.83 14.97 17.18
C THR A 189 -10.19 14.44 15.90
N ALA A 190 -9.47 15.28 15.17
CA ALA A 190 -8.76 14.84 13.97
C ALA A 190 -7.65 13.83 14.33
N SER A 191 -7.71 12.64 13.74
CA SER A 191 -6.77 11.54 14.01
C SER A 191 -5.90 11.19 12.80
N ALA A 192 -6.41 11.40 11.58
CA ALA A 192 -5.67 11.21 10.34
C ALA A 192 -6.14 12.21 9.29
N SER A 193 -5.27 12.56 8.36
CA SER A 193 -5.60 13.38 7.20
C SER A 193 -4.92 12.84 5.96
N THR A 194 -5.46 13.19 4.81
CA THR A 194 -4.82 12.92 3.53
C THR A 194 -3.41 13.53 3.49
N PRO A 195 -2.43 12.85 2.86
CA PRO A 195 -1.09 13.39 2.67
C PRO A 195 -1.13 14.74 1.96
N VAL A 196 -0.19 15.62 2.30
CA VAL A 196 -0.10 16.97 1.71
C VAL A 196 0.70 16.95 0.38
N HIS A 197 1.19 15.79 -0.08
CA HIS A 197 2.23 15.77 -1.11
C HIS A 197 1.70 15.85 -2.55
N HIS A 198 2.30 16.78 -3.31
CA HIS A 198 2.04 17.05 -4.71
C HIS A 198 3.04 16.28 -5.59
N ASP A 199 2.63 15.16 -6.17
CA ASP A 199 3.40 14.43 -7.19
C ASP A 199 3.08 14.88 -8.63
N GLY A 200 2.24 15.91 -8.78
CA GLY A 200 1.88 16.50 -10.07
C GLY A 200 0.83 15.74 -10.86
N TYR A 201 0.33 14.59 -10.36
CA TYR A 201 -0.68 13.80 -11.08
C TYR A 201 -1.81 13.21 -10.21
N GLY A 202 -1.79 13.37 -8.89
CA GLY A 202 -2.86 12.87 -8.02
C GLY A 202 -3.84 13.93 -7.51
N GLN A 203 -5.10 13.91 -7.97
CA GLN A 203 -6.23 14.48 -7.23
C GLN A 203 -6.72 13.54 -6.10
N LYS A 204 -5.94 12.51 -5.77
CA LYS A 204 -6.33 11.45 -4.85
C LYS A 204 -6.20 11.92 -3.41
N ALA A 205 -7.20 11.57 -2.62
CA ALA A 205 -7.29 11.85 -1.20
C ALA A 205 -7.27 10.52 -0.42
N PRO A 206 -6.13 9.82 -0.32
CA PRO A 206 -6.08 8.56 0.42
C PRO A 206 -5.93 8.78 1.93
N ILE A 207 -6.52 7.91 2.75
CA ILE A 207 -6.18 7.74 4.17
C ILE A 207 -6.05 6.25 4.45
N ALA A 208 -4.98 5.86 5.14
CA ALA A 208 -4.83 4.55 5.75
C ALA A 208 -4.48 4.72 7.23
N HIS A 209 -5.29 4.15 8.12
CA HIS A 209 -5.12 4.35 9.56
C HIS A 209 -5.48 3.09 10.35
N THR A 210 -4.76 2.85 11.44
CA THR A 210 -5.09 1.80 12.40
C THR A 210 -5.51 2.46 13.71
N LEU A 211 -6.62 2.02 14.28
CA LEU A 211 -7.23 2.61 15.46
C LEU A 211 -7.58 1.52 16.48
N ILE A 212 -7.18 1.72 17.74
CA ILE A 212 -7.77 1.00 18.87
C ILE A 212 -9.05 1.73 19.25
N ALA A 213 -10.19 1.07 19.11
CA ALA A 213 -11.50 1.66 19.34
C ALA A 213 -12.25 0.94 20.46
N THR A 214 -13.16 1.67 21.11
CA THR A 214 -14.10 1.16 22.11
C THR A 214 -15.53 1.26 21.58
N GLU A 215 -16.51 0.70 22.28
CA GLU A 215 -17.93 0.81 21.88
C GLU A 215 -18.49 2.25 21.91
N ALA A 216 -17.76 3.19 22.51
CA ALA A 216 -18.10 4.61 22.50
C ALA A 216 -17.53 5.37 21.29
N THR A 217 -16.65 4.74 20.51
CA THR A 217 -15.91 5.41 19.45
C THR A 217 -16.78 5.70 18.24
N VAL A 218 -16.78 6.97 17.80
CA VAL A 218 -17.48 7.44 16.61
C VAL A 218 -16.47 8.00 15.60
N LEU A 219 -16.60 7.54 14.36
CA LEU A 219 -15.78 8.00 13.23
C LEU A 219 -16.60 8.94 12.33
N LYS A 220 -15.97 10.02 11.89
CA LYS A 220 -16.47 10.91 10.83
C LYS A 220 -15.36 11.27 9.87
N PHE A 221 -15.73 11.62 8.64
CA PHE A 221 -14.79 12.13 7.65
C PHE A 221 -15.24 13.51 7.21
N GLN A 222 -14.32 14.45 7.14
CA GLN A 222 -14.61 15.82 6.78
C GLN A 222 -13.68 16.28 5.66
N VAL A 223 -14.26 16.87 4.62
CA VAL A 223 -13.51 17.55 3.57
C VAL A 223 -13.00 18.88 4.15
N TYR A 224 -11.74 19.23 3.93
CA TYR A 224 -11.17 20.52 4.35
C TYR A 224 -10.44 21.20 3.21
N GLY A 225 -10.25 22.52 3.34
CA GLY A 225 -9.68 23.37 2.30
C GLY A 225 -10.77 23.92 1.37
N SER A 226 -10.45 24.02 0.08
CA SER A 226 -11.25 24.81 -0.88
C SER A 226 -11.96 23.99 -1.95
N TYR A 227 -11.67 22.69 -2.06
CA TYR A 227 -12.20 21.86 -3.14
C TYR A 227 -13.12 20.76 -2.64
N ASN A 228 -14.08 20.43 -3.51
CA ASN A 228 -15.05 19.39 -3.24
C ASN A 228 -14.40 18.00 -3.36
N LEU A 229 -14.91 17.05 -2.60
CA LEU A 229 -14.69 15.63 -2.82
C LEU A 229 -15.70 15.14 -3.86
N ASN A 230 -15.22 14.51 -4.93
CA ASN A 230 -16.06 13.92 -5.97
C ASN A 230 -16.86 12.73 -5.41
N SER A 231 -17.99 12.42 -6.05
CA SER A 231 -18.73 11.20 -5.77
C SER A 231 -17.91 9.94 -6.10
N GLY A 232 -18.29 8.80 -5.52
CA GLY A 232 -17.58 7.53 -5.71
C GLY A 232 -16.35 7.36 -4.83
N ALA A 233 -16.16 8.20 -3.82
CA ALA A 233 -15.16 7.96 -2.79
C ALA A 233 -15.56 6.73 -1.97
N VAL A 234 -14.59 5.87 -1.66
CA VAL A 234 -14.80 4.58 -0.98
C VAL A 234 -14.16 4.60 0.39
N LEU A 235 -14.88 4.10 1.39
CA LEU A 235 -14.38 3.86 2.73
C LEU A 235 -14.53 2.38 3.08
N ARG A 236 -13.45 1.76 3.55
CA ARG A 236 -13.42 0.39 4.05
C ARG A 236 -12.92 0.36 5.48
N ILE A 237 -13.63 -0.38 6.33
CA ILE A 237 -13.25 -0.56 7.73
C ILE A 237 -13.33 -2.04 8.08
N ALA A 238 -12.25 -2.57 8.63
CA ALA A 238 -12.15 -3.96 9.05
C ALA A 238 -11.67 -4.04 10.51
N ARG A 239 -12.29 -4.90 11.33
CA ARG A 239 -11.78 -5.24 12.66
C ARG A 239 -10.71 -6.33 12.51
N LEU A 240 -9.47 -5.99 12.83
CA LEU A 240 -8.31 -6.88 12.74
C LEU A 240 -8.16 -7.75 13.99
N GLN A 241 -8.52 -7.24 15.17
CA GLN A 241 -8.38 -7.94 16.43
C GLN A 241 -9.52 -7.60 17.41
N GLU A 242 -9.99 -8.60 18.15
CA GLU A 242 -10.94 -8.45 19.24
C GLU A 242 -10.23 -8.19 20.57
N PHE A 243 -10.85 -7.42 21.45
CA PHE A 243 -10.40 -7.15 22.83
C PHE A 243 -11.47 -7.56 23.83
#